data_AF-A0A2V9JEC5-F1
#
_entry.id   AF-A0A2V9JEC5-F1
#
_cell.length_a   1.000
_cell.length_b   1.000
_cell.length_c   1.000
_cell.angle_alpha   90.00
_cell.angle_beta   90.00
_cell.angle_gamma   90.00
#
_symmetry.space_group_name_H-M   'P 1'
#
loop_
_entity.id
_entity.type
_entity.pdbx_description
1 polymer ?
#
loop_
_entity_poly.entity_id
_entity_poly.type
_entity_poly.pdbx_seq_one_letter_code
_entity_poly.pdbx_strand_id
1 'polypeptide(L)'
;LTLENGCGGEEIFTEGHAFEEHPGHIHRGKNLGADEVETIQTFVVPQGLPTTIQTPGNERLCRPPMDVKDCRNGGWMNFTHPRSFRNQGDCNQYVLTGK
;
A
#
# COMPACT_ATOMS: atom_id res chain seq x y z
N LEU A 1 -4.67 -10.25 -13.62
CA LEU A 1 -3.63 -9.52 -12.87
C LEU A 1 -3.52 -10.09 -11.46
N THR A 2 -2.34 -10.53 -11.02
CA THR A 2 -2.08 -10.85 -9.60
C THR A 2 -1.52 -9.62 -8.91
N LEU A 3 -2.20 -9.10 -7.91
CA LEU A 3 -1.78 -7.94 -7.13
C LEU A 3 -1.19 -8.40 -5.80
N GLU A 4 0.12 -8.21 -5.61
CA GLU A 4 0.79 -8.46 -4.33
C GLU A 4 0.74 -7.22 -3.45
N ASN A 5 0.28 -7.37 -2.20
CA ASN A 5 0.26 -6.29 -1.22
C ASN A 5 1.62 -6.18 -0.51
N GLY A 6 2.10 -4.95 -0.27
CA GLY A 6 3.34 -4.71 0.47
C GLY A 6 3.33 -5.26 1.90
N CYS A 7 2.15 -5.41 2.52
CA CYS A 7 1.96 -6.07 3.82
C CYS A 7 1.90 -7.61 3.75
N GLY A 8 2.04 -8.18 2.55
CA GLY A 8 1.85 -9.60 2.28
C GLY A 8 0.43 -9.95 1.83
N GLY A 9 0.30 -11.10 1.20
CA GLY A 9 -0.93 -11.54 0.56
C GLY A 9 -0.97 -11.17 -0.93
N GLU A 10 -1.85 -11.86 -1.65
CA GLU A 10 -2.08 -11.66 -3.08
C GLU A 10 -3.57 -11.73 -3.37
N GLU A 11 -4.01 -10.89 -4.29
CA GLU A 11 -5.37 -10.90 -4.84
C GLU A 11 -5.32 -11.05 -6.36
N ILE A 12 -6.30 -11.76 -6.92
CA ILE A 12 -6.38 -12.02 -8.35
C ILE A 12 -7.55 -11.24 -8.94
N PHE A 13 -7.23 -10.34 -9.87
CA PHE A 13 -8.21 -9.58 -10.64
C PHE A 13 -8.34 -10.18 -12.05
N THR A 14 -9.55 -10.58 -12.41
CA THR A 14 -9.93 -11.09 -13.73
C THR A 14 -10.56 -9.98 -14.58
N GLU A 15 -10.86 -10.28 -15.84
CA GLU A 15 -11.55 -9.37 -16.75
C GLU A 15 -12.82 -8.79 -16.11
N GLY A 16 -13.04 -7.49 -16.31
CA GLY A 16 -14.19 -6.75 -15.77
C GLY A 16 -14.07 -6.34 -14.30
N HIS A 17 -13.07 -6.82 -13.55
CA HIS A 17 -12.82 -6.31 -12.20
C HIS A 17 -12.14 -4.94 -12.23
N ALA A 18 -12.47 -4.12 -11.24
CA ALA A 18 -11.83 -2.84 -10.97
C ALA A 18 -11.55 -2.72 -9.47
N PHE A 19 -10.50 -1.99 -9.12
CA PHE A 19 -10.15 -1.65 -7.74
C PHE A 19 -9.65 -0.22 -7.67
N GLU A 20 -9.79 0.38 -6.49
CA GLU A 20 -9.26 1.71 -6.19
C GLU A 20 -8.06 1.58 -5.25
N GLU A 21 -7.02 2.34 -5.52
CA GLU A 21 -5.79 2.37 -4.75
C GLU A 21 -5.68 3.67 -3.97
N HIS A 22 -5.50 3.55 -2.65
CA HIS A 22 -5.38 4.72 -1.78
C HIS A 22 -3.92 5.20 -1.69
N PRO A 23 -3.70 6.52 -1.46
CA PRO A 23 -2.35 7.07 -1.27
C PRO A 23 -1.54 6.32 -0.21
N GLY A 24 -0.29 5.98 -0.54
CA GLY A 24 0.62 5.28 0.35
C GLY A 24 0.40 3.77 0.43
N HIS A 25 -0.62 3.21 -0.23
CA HIS A 25 -0.73 1.77 -0.41
C HIS A 25 0.33 1.30 -1.41
N ILE A 26 1.18 0.38 -0.97
CA ILE A 26 2.26 -0.17 -1.79
C ILE A 26 1.82 -1.55 -2.24
N HIS A 27 1.75 -1.74 -3.56
CA HIS A 27 1.38 -2.98 -4.19
C HIS A 27 2.22 -3.21 -5.45
N ARG A 28 2.22 -4.44 -5.94
CA ARG A 28 2.88 -4.82 -7.20
C ARG A 28 1.97 -5.69 -8.03
N GLY A 29 1.60 -5.17 -9.20
CA GLY A 29 0.93 -5.96 -10.23
C GLY A 29 1.90 -6.92 -10.90
N LYS A 30 1.52 -8.19 -11.01
CA LYS A 30 2.27 -9.27 -11.64
C LYS A 30 1.37 -10.02 -12.62
N ASN A 31 1.92 -10.39 -13.79
CA ASN A 31 1.31 -11.42 -14.61
C ASN A 31 1.98 -12.76 -14.28
N LEU A 32 1.31 -13.60 -13.48
CA LEU A 32 1.76 -14.95 -13.14
C LEU A 32 1.05 -16.04 -13.96
N GLY A 33 0.15 -15.64 -14.86
CA GLY A 33 -0.58 -16.54 -15.75
C GLY A 33 0.18 -16.84 -17.04
N ALA A 34 -0.37 -17.74 -17.85
CA ALA A 34 0.16 -18.05 -19.18
C ALA A 34 -0.28 -17.05 -20.26
N ASP A 35 -1.44 -16.43 -20.05
CA ASP A 35 -2.04 -15.50 -21.01
C ASP A 35 -1.56 -14.07 -20.80
N GLU A 36 -1.61 -13.27 -21.86
CA GLU A 36 -1.34 -11.84 -21.80
C GLU A 36 -2.38 -11.14 -20.91
N VAL A 37 -1.92 -10.16 -20.12
CA VAL A 37 -2.77 -9.35 -19.24
C VAL A 37 -2.62 -7.89 -19.65
N GLU A 38 -3.72 -7.30 -20.11
CA GLU A 38 -3.84 -5.86 -20.33
C GLU A 38 -4.58 -5.20 -19.15
N THR A 39 -4.15 -4.02 -18.74
CA THR A 39 -4.81 -3.26 -17.66
C THR A 39 -4.91 -1.79 -18.04
N ILE A 40 -6.01 -1.15 -17.68
CA ILE A 40 -6.19 0.30 -17.79
C ILE A 40 -6.07 0.89 -16.39
N GLN A 41 -5.14 1.83 -16.21
CA GLN A 41 -4.87 2.47 -14.93
C GLN A 41 -5.04 3.97 -15.07
N THR A 42 -5.83 4.58 -14.18
CA THR A 42 -6.03 6.03 -14.13
C THR A 42 -5.51 6.53 -12.79
N PHE A 43 -4.59 7.49 -12.81
CA PHE A 43 -3.99 8.08 -11.62
C PHE A 43 -4.43 9.52 -11.44
N VAL A 44 -4.96 9.84 -10.25
CA VAL A 44 -5.27 11.22 -9.85
C VAL A 44 -4.25 11.63 -8.79
N VAL A 45 -3.17 12.29 -9.22
CA VAL A 45 -2.08 12.72 -8.35
C VAL A 45 -2.14 14.24 -8.14
N PRO A 46 -2.29 14.74 -6.90
CA PRO A 46 -2.22 16.16 -6.60
C PRO A 46 -0.92 16.80 -7.11
N GLN A 47 -1.01 18.04 -7.58
CA GLN A 47 0.14 18.78 -8.08
C GLN A 47 1.24 18.90 -7.01
N GLY A 48 2.48 18.63 -7.42
CA GLY A 48 3.66 18.72 -6.55
C GLY A 48 3.99 17.45 -5.76
N LEU A 49 3.16 16.41 -5.84
CA LEU A 49 3.48 15.10 -5.25
C LEU A 49 4.29 14.23 -6.23
N PRO A 50 5.16 13.35 -5.70
CA PRO A 50 5.91 12.41 -6.54
C PRO A 50 4.97 11.41 -7.20
N THR A 51 5.20 11.14 -8.50
CA THR A 51 4.49 10.09 -9.25
C THR A 51 5.16 8.72 -9.14
N THR A 52 6.29 8.64 -8.44
CA THR A 52 7.05 7.40 -8.25
C THR A 52 7.73 7.44 -6.89
N ILE A 53 7.61 6.35 -6.13
CA ILE A 53 8.33 6.13 -4.89
C ILE A 53 9.38 5.06 -5.17
N GLN A 54 10.65 5.38 -4.93
CA GLN A 54 11.71 4.40 -5.00
C GLN A 54 11.69 3.55 -3.74
N THR A 55 11.75 2.22 -3.89
CA THR A 55 11.87 1.26 -2.80
C THR A 55 13.28 0.65 -2.84
N PRO A 56 14.25 1.22 -2.11
CA PRO A 56 15.62 0.71 -2.10
C PRO A 56 15.63 -0.79 -1.74
N GLY A 57 16.46 -1.57 -2.43
CA GLY A 57 16.58 -3.01 -2.16
C GLY A 57 15.33 -3.85 -2.46
N ASN A 58 14.29 -3.28 -3.10
CA ASN A 58 13.02 -3.97 -3.36
C ASN A 58 12.38 -4.55 -2.08
N GLU A 59 12.51 -3.81 -0.97
CA GLU A 59 11.92 -4.17 0.32
C GLU A 59 10.38 -4.15 0.25
N ARG A 60 9.76 -5.09 0.99
CA ARG A 60 8.31 -5.07 1.20
C ARG A 60 7.96 -4.00 2.21
N LEU A 61 7.40 -2.90 1.71
CA LEU A 61 6.91 -1.81 2.53
C LEU A 61 5.41 -2.00 2.77
N CYS A 62 5.04 -2.22 4.03
CA CYS A 62 3.64 -2.34 4.40
C CYS A 62 3.02 -0.94 4.52
N ARG A 63 1.81 -0.79 3.93
CA ARG A 63 1.02 0.45 3.84
C ARG A 63 0.94 1.21 5.17
N PRO A 64 0.66 2.52 5.17
CA PRO A 64 0.37 3.22 6.41
C PRO A 64 -0.89 2.68 7.10
N PRO A 65 -0.99 2.82 8.43
CA PRO A 65 -2.24 2.60 9.15
C PRO A 65 -3.31 3.56 8.62
N MET A 66 -4.53 3.07 8.43
CA MET A 66 -5.65 3.88 7.92
C MET A 66 -6.63 4.25 9.04
N ASP A 67 -6.77 3.39 10.05
CA ASP A 67 -7.62 3.62 11.21
C ASP A 67 -6.78 3.47 12.49
N VAL A 68 -7.13 4.24 13.53
CA VAL A 68 -6.54 4.13 14.89
C VAL A 68 -6.66 2.70 15.43
N LYS A 69 -7.65 1.92 14.98
CA LYS A 69 -7.82 0.51 15.29
C LYS A 69 -6.66 -0.34 14.76
N ASP A 70 -6.10 -0.01 13.61
CA ASP A 70 -4.96 -0.71 13.00
C ASP A 70 -3.72 -0.67 13.92
N CYS A 71 -3.58 0.40 14.70
CA CYS A 71 -2.47 0.61 15.62
C CYS A 71 -2.57 -0.21 16.91
N ARG A 72 -3.75 -0.75 17.26
CA ARG A 72 -3.99 -1.36 18.59
C ARG A 72 -3.34 -2.73 18.73
N ASN A 73 -3.13 -3.16 19.97
CA ASN A 73 -2.65 -4.51 20.31
C ASN A 73 -1.34 -4.90 19.61
N GLY A 74 -0.45 -3.93 19.38
CA GLY A 74 0.81 -4.14 18.67
C GLY A 74 0.72 -4.06 17.15
N GLY A 75 -0.46 -3.81 16.57
CA GLY A 75 -0.64 -3.69 15.12
C GLY A 75 0.23 -2.60 14.47
N TRP A 76 0.58 -1.55 15.23
CA TRP A 76 1.50 -0.49 14.79
C TRP A 76 2.88 -1.00 14.32
N MET A 77 3.32 -2.17 14.80
CA MET A 77 4.60 -2.77 14.40
C MET A 77 4.61 -3.30 12.97
N ASN A 78 3.43 -3.53 12.38
CA ASN A 78 3.32 -4.10 11.04
C ASN A 78 3.52 -3.06 9.94
N PHE A 79 3.40 -1.77 10.26
CA PHE A 79 3.46 -0.69 9.28
C PHE A 79 4.88 -0.12 9.19
N THR A 80 5.47 -0.26 8.00
CA THR A 80 6.85 0.19 7.72
C THR A 80 6.90 1.38 6.77
N HIS A 81 5.75 1.81 6.23
CA HIS A 81 5.62 2.98 5.37
C HIS A 81 4.61 4.00 5.93
N PRO A 82 4.89 5.32 5.87
CA PRO A 82 6.10 5.96 5.33
C PRO A 82 7.34 5.81 6.24
N ARG A 83 7.15 5.35 7.47
CA ARG A 83 8.19 5.04 8.44
C ARG A 83 7.68 3.96 9.40
N SER A 84 8.58 3.37 10.16
CA SER A 84 8.20 2.58 11.33
C SER A 84 7.67 3.49 12.45
N PHE A 85 6.69 2.97 13.21
CA PHE A 85 6.15 3.64 14.38
C PHE A 85 6.88 3.19 15.65
N ARG A 86 7.05 4.09 16.62
CA ARG A 86 7.77 3.81 17.88
C ARG A 86 6.88 3.08 18.90
N ASN A 87 5.60 3.38 18.88
CA ASN A 87 4.58 2.83 19.77
C ASN A 87 3.17 3.11 19.20
N GLN A 88 2.16 2.61 19.89
CA GLN A 88 0.76 2.83 19.51
C GLN A 88 0.36 4.31 19.48
N GLY A 89 0.88 5.15 20.38
CA GLY A 89 0.57 6.58 20.42
C GLY A 89 1.07 7.32 19.18
N ASP A 90 2.29 7.00 18.75
CA ASP A 90 2.91 7.50 17.52
C ASP A 90 2.11 7.10 16.27
N CYS A 91 1.73 5.83 16.16
CA CYS A 91 0.86 5.34 15.10
C CYS A 91 -0.50 6.06 15.08
N ASN A 92 -1.14 6.22 16.23
CA ASN A 92 -2.41 6.93 16.34
C ASN A 92 -2.28 8.40 15.91
N GLN A 93 -1.21 9.07 16.32
CA GLN A 93 -0.96 10.46 15.96
C GLN A 93 -0.78 10.60 14.45
N TYR A 94 -0.08 9.67 13.79
CA TYR A 94 0.01 9.62 12.35
C TYR A 94 -1.36 9.46 11.68
N VAL A 95 -2.18 8.49 12.11
CA VAL A 95 -3.52 8.30 11.53
C VAL A 95 -4.38 9.56 11.66
N LEU A 96 -4.32 10.23 12.82
CA LEU A 96 -5.15 11.40 13.10
C LEU A 96 -4.68 12.69 12.44
N THR A 97 -3.38 12.81 12.14
CA THR A 97 -2.78 14.10 11.75
C THR A 97 -1.94 14.05 10.48
N GLY A 98 -1.63 12.85 9.96
CA GLY A 98 -0.74 12.62 8.83
C GLY A 98 0.74 12.92 9.09
N LYS A 99 1.17 12.96 10.36
CA LYS A 99 2.54 13.31 10.79
C LYS A 99 3.17 12.21 11.64
#